data_AF-A0A845GZS6-F1
#
_entry.id   AF-A0A845GZS6-F1
#
_cell.length_a   1.000
_cell.length_b   1.000
_cell.length_c   1.000
_cell.angle_alpha   90.00
_cell.angle_beta   90.00
_cell.angle_gamma   90.00
#
_symmetry.space_group_name_H-M   'P 1'
#
loop_
_entity.id
_entity.type
_entity.pdbx_description
1 polymer ?
#
loop_
_entity_poly.entity_id
_entity_poly.type
_entity_poly.pdbx_seq_one_letter_code
_entity_poly.pdbx_strand_id
1 'polypeptide(L)'
;MTDKFILWAQALDNTSPDHFELGGKVLGPDDTALRQEAVSLVSSVIKKGARICGKDGVLLTADDRHFVVEVPSVQRDSAGRTAPIICYGDYDVAVGNALGNATAVALGDFARRIGRTLQPEHFELARASFDTLKKKSSMKKLVRTTGIMGLGLVILAVVYWLARKDW
;
A
#
# COMPACT_ATOMS: atom_id res chain seq x y z
N MET A 1 15.78 0.04 -7.45
CA MET A 1 14.30 0.20 -7.42
C MET A 1 13.72 -0.17 -6.06
N THR A 2 14.31 -1.11 -5.32
CA THR A 2 14.00 -1.42 -3.91
C THR A 2 14.32 -0.28 -2.93
N ASP A 3 15.04 0.73 -3.39
CA ASP A 3 15.51 1.89 -2.62
C ASP A 3 14.38 2.80 -2.08
N LYS A 4 13.12 2.45 -2.36
CA LYS A 4 11.92 3.20 -1.95
C LYS A 4 10.96 2.43 -1.05
N PHE A 5 11.27 1.17 -0.72
CA PHE A 5 10.38 0.37 0.12
C PHE A 5 10.82 0.33 1.57
N ILE A 6 9.82 0.23 2.43
CA ILE A 6 9.98 -0.17 3.83
C ILE A 6 9.48 -1.60 3.92
N LEU A 7 10.37 -2.52 4.33
CA LEU A 7 10.05 -3.92 4.54
C LEU A 7 10.16 -4.22 6.02
N TRP A 8 9.11 -4.81 6.58
CA TRP A 8 9.02 -5.12 8.00
C TRP A 8 8.40 -6.50 8.20
N ALA A 9 8.99 -7.28 9.10
CA ALA A 9 8.38 -8.51 9.60
C ALA A 9 8.73 -8.73 11.08
N GLN A 10 7.71 -9.03 11.88
CA GLN A 10 7.87 -9.37 13.29
C GLN A 10 8.63 -10.68 13.45
N ALA A 11 9.65 -10.77 14.32
CA ALA A 11 10.39 -12.01 14.57
C ALA A 11 9.48 -13.15 15.08
N LEU A 12 9.67 -14.37 14.59
CA LEU A 12 8.76 -15.51 14.87
C LEU A 12 8.93 -16.10 16.29
N ASP A 13 10.09 -15.91 16.91
CA ASP A 13 10.35 -16.34 18.28
C ASP A 13 9.71 -15.41 19.32
N ASN A 14 9.20 -14.24 18.90
CA ASN A 14 8.64 -13.19 19.76
C ASN A 14 9.63 -12.63 20.80
N THR A 15 10.91 -12.92 20.66
CA THR A 15 11.97 -12.51 21.59
C THR A 15 13.09 -11.75 20.89
N SER A 16 13.35 -12.08 19.63
CA SER A 16 14.30 -11.37 18.81
C SER A 16 13.72 -10.04 18.31
N PRO A 17 14.59 -9.05 18.01
CA PRO A 17 14.16 -7.83 17.36
C PRO A 17 13.51 -8.10 16.00
N ASP A 18 12.45 -7.36 15.69
CA ASP A 18 11.81 -7.40 14.37
C ASP A 18 12.80 -7.12 13.23
N HIS A 19 12.55 -7.74 12.09
CA HIS A 19 13.31 -7.50 10.88
C HIS A 19 12.81 -6.23 10.19
N PHE A 20 13.71 -5.30 9.93
CA PHE A 20 13.42 -4.04 9.24
C PHE A 20 14.42 -3.78 8.13
N GLU A 21 13.93 -3.28 7.01
CA GLU A 21 14.73 -2.76 5.92
C GLU A 21 14.09 -1.50 5.35
N LEU A 22 14.89 -0.45 5.21
CA LEU A 22 14.49 0.86 4.70
C LEU A 22 15.35 1.18 3.49
N GLY A 23 14.75 1.22 2.30
CA GLY A 23 15.46 1.54 1.06
C GLY A 23 16.65 0.63 0.79
N GLY A 24 16.52 -0.67 1.07
CA GLY A 24 17.60 -1.65 0.92
C GLY A 24 18.59 -1.73 2.09
N LYS A 25 18.54 -0.80 3.05
CA LYS A 25 19.38 -0.84 4.26
C LYS A 25 18.66 -1.61 5.37
N VAL A 26 19.27 -2.68 5.86
CA VAL A 26 18.81 -3.40 7.06
C VAL A 26 19.01 -2.50 8.28
N LEU A 27 17.95 -2.31 9.08
CA LEU A 27 17.99 -1.51 10.29
C LEU A 27 18.22 -2.40 11.51
N GLY A 28 19.29 -2.11 12.24
CA GLY A 28 19.63 -2.80 13.48
C GLY A 28 18.71 -2.40 14.64
N PRO A 29 18.77 -3.10 15.79
CA PRO A 29 17.97 -2.76 16.97
C PRO A 29 18.22 -1.34 17.49
N ASP A 30 19.43 -0.82 17.30
CA ASP A 30 19.84 0.51 17.76
C ASP A 30 19.32 1.66 16.87
N ASP A 31 18.85 1.36 15.65
CA ASP A 31 18.23 2.34 14.72
C ASP A 31 16.79 2.70 15.15
N THR A 32 16.57 2.91 16.44
CA THR A 32 15.25 3.04 17.08
C THR A 32 14.39 4.15 16.46
N ALA A 33 14.99 5.32 16.17
CA ALA A 33 14.29 6.44 15.55
C ALA A 33 13.77 6.10 14.14
N LEU A 34 14.61 5.50 13.30
CA LEU A 34 14.24 5.11 11.93
C LEU A 34 13.21 3.98 11.93
N ARG A 35 13.34 3.02 12.84
CA ARG A 35 12.36 1.93 13.00
C ARG A 35 11.01 2.47 13.46
N GLN A 36 11.00 3.42 14.39
CA GLN A 36 9.77 4.06 14.85
C GLN A 36 9.09 4.89 13.75
N GLU A 37 9.87 5.62 12.95
CA GLU A 37 9.37 6.34 11.78
C GLU A 37 8.73 5.40 10.76
N ALA A 38 9.42 4.30 10.43
CA ALA A 38 8.91 3.27 9.53
C ALA A 38 7.58 2.68 10.01
N VAL A 39 7.49 2.33 11.30
CA VAL A 39 6.24 1.84 11.91
C VAL A 39 5.14 2.91 11.85
N SER A 40 5.47 4.17 12.10
CA SER A 40 4.52 5.28 12.03
C SER A 40 3.93 5.45 10.62
N LEU A 41 4.77 5.39 9.59
CA LEU A 41 4.34 5.48 8.19
C LEU A 41 3.40 4.33 7.81
N VAL A 42 3.82 3.10 8.10
CA VAL A 42 3.00 1.89 7.89
C VAL A 42 1.66 2.01 8.63
N SER A 43 1.69 2.37 9.91
CA SER A 43 0.48 2.50 10.74
C SER A 43 -0.47 3.57 10.24
N SER A 44 0.06 4.71 9.75
CA SER A 44 -0.75 5.79 9.20
C SER A 44 -1.57 5.32 7.99
N VAL A 45 -0.95 4.59 7.06
CA VAL A 45 -1.65 4.05 5.89
C VAL A 45 -2.64 2.97 6.28
N ILE A 46 -2.29 2.05 7.19
CA ILE A 46 -3.23 1.02 7.65
C ILE A 46 -4.47 1.64 8.31
N LYS A 47 -4.29 2.70 9.11
CA LYS A 47 -5.40 3.35 9.84
C LYS A 47 -6.27 4.25 8.98
N LYS A 48 -5.68 5.01 8.05
CA LYS A 48 -6.37 6.06 7.28
C LYS A 48 -6.66 5.65 5.84
N GLY A 49 -5.90 4.71 5.31
CA GLY A 49 -6.04 4.20 3.95
C GLY A 49 -7.31 3.39 3.77
N ALA A 50 -7.72 3.23 2.51
CA ALA A 50 -8.80 2.34 2.14
C ALA A 50 -8.25 0.94 1.90
N ARG A 51 -8.98 -0.09 2.35
CA ARG A 51 -8.71 -1.44 1.89
C ARG A 51 -9.06 -1.55 0.41
N ILE A 52 -8.06 -1.96 -0.39
CA ILE A 52 -8.16 -2.05 -1.84
C ILE A 52 -8.37 -3.50 -2.26
N CYS A 53 -7.60 -4.40 -1.65
CA CYS A 53 -7.68 -5.84 -1.91
C CYS A 53 -7.52 -6.63 -0.59
N GLY A 54 -8.13 -7.80 -0.56
CA GLY A 54 -7.98 -8.79 0.50
C GLY A 54 -8.35 -10.16 -0.05
N LYS A 55 -7.35 -10.98 -0.36
CA LYS A 55 -7.57 -12.33 -0.89
C LYS A 55 -6.49 -13.28 -0.37
N ASP A 56 -6.92 -14.43 0.14
CA ASP A 56 -6.04 -15.48 0.67
C ASP A 56 -5.01 -14.96 1.69
N GLY A 57 -5.45 -14.01 2.53
CA GLY A 57 -4.62 -13.37 3.54
C GLY A 57 -3.64 -12.30 3.00
N VAL A 58 -3.50 -12.15 1.68
CA VAL A 58 -2.78 -11.01 1.08
C VAL A 58 -3.67 -9.77 1.11
N LEU A 59 -3.15 -8.70 1.70
CA LEU A 59 -3.89 -7.47 1.94
C LEU A 59 -3.19 -6.30 1.25
N LEU A 60 -3.96 -5.47 0.55
CA LEU A 60 -3.47 -4.17 0.06
C LEU A 60 -4.33 -3.07 0.66
N THR A 61 -3.69 -2.19 1.40
CA THR A 61 -4.26 -0.94 1.91
C THR A 61 -3.55 0.23 1.26
N ALA A 62 -4.28 1.24 0.80
CA ALA A 62 -3.68 2.41 0.17
C ALA A 62 -4.44 3.69 0.51
N ASP A 63 -3.71 4.80 0.65
CA ASP A 63 -4.27 6.14 0.69
C ASP A 63 -4.21 6.79 -0.71
N ASP A 64 -3.92 8.09 -0.84
CA ASP A 64 -3.79 8.75 -2.14
C ASP A 64 -2.39 8.64 -2.77
N ARG A 65 -1.35 8.36 -1.96
CA ARG A 65 0.07 8.39 -2.37
C ARG A 65 0.90 7.23 -1.84
N HIS A 66 0.40 6.48 -0.88
CA HIS A 66 1.12 5.43 -0.18
C HIS A 66 0.33 4.13 -0.16
N PHE A 67 1.04 3.02 -0.16
CA PHE A 67 0.45 1.70 -0.04
C PHE A 67 1.14 0.90 1.06
N VAL A 68 0.41 -0.08 1.56
CA VAL A 68 0.89 -1.16 2.42
C VAL A 68 0.37 -2.48 1.86
N VAL A 69 1.27 -3.37 1.50
CA VAL A 69 0.98 -4.77 1.17
C VAL A 69 1.40 -5.64 2.35
N GLU A 70 0.48 -6.46 2.83
CA GLU A 70 0.72 -7.45 3.88
C GLU A 70 0.62 -8.83 3.23
N VAL A 71 1.67 -9.63 3.34
CA VAL A 71 1.72 -11.00 2.79
C VAL A 71 1.99 -12.00 3.92
N PRO A 72 1.12 -12.99 4.14
CA PRO A 72 1.33 -13.98 5.18
C PRO A 72 2.51 -14.91 4.81
N SER A 73 3.37 -15.16 5.80
CA SER A 73 4.37 -16.22 5.72
C SER A 73 3.76 -17.59 5.98
N VAL A 74 4.37 -18.63 5.40
CA VAL A 74 4.01 -20.03 5.68
C VAL A 74 4.31 -20.38 7.14
N GLN A 75 5.43 -19.87 7.67
CA GLN A 75 5.82 -20.06 9.06
C GLN A 75 4.89 -19.27 9.98
N ARG A 76 4.58 -19.89 11.13
CA ARG A 76 3.83 -19.28 12.24
C ARG A 76 4.77 -19.00 13.39
N ASP A 77 4.39 -18.06 14.25
CA ASP A 77 5.12 -17.78 15.47
C ASP A 77 4.97 -18.91 16.51
N SER A 78 5.65 -18.79 17.65
CA SER A 78 5.57 -19.75 18.76
C SER A 78 4.16 -19.96 19.34
N ALA A 79 3.25 -19.02 19.11
CA ALA A 79 1.84 -19.11 19.51
C ALA A 79 0.92 -19.63 18.39
N GLY A 80 1.48 -20.07 17.25
CA GLY A 80 0.71 -20.55 16.10
C GLY A 80 0.00 -19.46 15.30
N ARG A 81 0.35 -18.19 15.50
CA ARG A 81 -0.19 -17.03 14.79
C ARG A 81 0.60 -16.79 13.50
N THR A 82 -0.08 -16.27 12.49
CA THR A 82 0.58 -15.81 11.26
C THR A 82 1.25 -14.46 11.51
N ALA A 83 2.52 -14.32 11.09
CA ALA A 83 3.28 -13.08 11.20
C ALA A 83 3.60 -12.56 9.78
N PRO A 84 2.75 -11.68 9.21
CA PRO A 84 2.90 -11.25 7.83
C PRO A 84 4.20 -10.45 7.61
N ILE A 85 4.66 -10.48 6.37
CA ILE A 85 5.68 -9.59 5.85
C ILE A 85 4.97 -8.38 5.25
N ILE A 86 5.40 -7.20 5.66
CA ILE A 86 4.81 -5.93 5.29
C ILE A 86 5.75 -5.22 4.31
N CYS A 87 5.19 -4.72 3.21
CA CYS A 87 5.86 -3.83 2.27
C CYS A 87 5.09 -2.52 2.18
N TYR A 88 5.73 -1.43 2.57
CA TYR A 88 5.24 -0.07 2.37
C TYR A 88 6.02 0.61 1.26
N GLY A 89 5.34 1.47 0.51
CA GLY A 89 6.00 2.37 -0.44
C GLY A 89 5.08 3.47 -0.92
N ASP A 90 5.71 4.42 -1.60
CA ASP A 90 4.99 5.47 -2.31
C ASP A 90 4.52 4.93 -3.67
N TYR A 91 3.41 5.48 -4.17
CA TYR A 91 2.97 5.21 -5.53
C TYR A 91 2.44 6.47 -6.21
N ASP A 92 2.69 6.54 -7.52
CA ASP A 92 1.91 7.38 -8.42
C ASP A 92 0.92 6.47 -9.15
N VAL A 93 -0.32 6.94 -9.27
CA VAL A 93 -1.44 6.29 -9.96
C VAL A 93 -1.07 5.82 -11.36
N ALA A 94 -0.06 6.45 -11.99
CA ALA A 94 0.44 6.08 -13.31
C ALA A 94 1.23 4.75 -13.39
N VAL A 95 1.73 4.18 -12.29
CA VAL A 95 2.84 3.18 -12.31
C VAL A 95 2.44 1.73 -11.96
N GLY A 96 1.13 1.40 -11.96
CA GLY A 96 0.57 0.16 -11.38
C GLY A 96 1.35 -1.16 -11.59
N ASN A 97 1.63 -1.56 -12.83
CA ASN A 97 2.13 -2.92 -13.12
C ASN A 97 3.62 -3.10 -12.76
N ALA A 98 4.46 -2.11 -13.04
CA ALA A 98 5.87 -2.16 -12.68
C ALA A 98 6.05 -2.15 -11.16
N LEU A 99 5.22 -1.39 -10.45
CA LEU A 99 5.23 -1.31 -9.00
C LEU A 99 4.81 -2.63 -8.34
N GLY A 100 3.77 -3.29 -8.85
CA GLY A 100 3.36 -4.60 -8.37
C GLY A 100 4.47 -5.65 -8.52
N ASN A 101 5.16 -5.67 -9.66
CA ASN A 101 6.31 -6.55 -9.88
C ASN A 101 7.46 -6.24 -8.93
N ALA A 102 7.84 -4.97 -8.78
CA ALA A 102 8.89 -4.55 -7.86
C ALA A 102 8.57 -4.91 -6.40
N THR A 103 7.30 -4.74 -5.99
CA THR A 103 6.83 -5.11 -4.66
C THR A 103 6.93 -6.61 -4.41
N ALA A 104 6.49 -7.44 -5.37
CA ALA A 104 6.58 -8.89 -5.25
C ALA A 104 8.03 -9.40 -5.18
N VAL A 105 8.93 -8.82 -5.98
CA VAL A 105 10.37 -9.13 -5.92
C VAL A 105 10.96 -8.73 -4.56
N ALA A 106 10.69 -7.51 -4.10
CA ALA A 106 11.19 -7.02 -2.81
C ALA A 106 10.72 -7.89 -1.63
N LEU A 107 9.45 -8.28 -1.61
CA LEU A 107 8.89 -9.19 -0.61
C LEU A 107 9.57 -10.56 -0.65
N GLY A 108 9.84 -11.11 -1.84
CA GLY A 108 10.49 -12.40 -2.00
C GLY A 108 11.94 -12.41 -1.55
N ASP A 109 12.69 -11.37 -1.93
CA ASP A 109 14.09 -11.21 -1.53
C ASP A 109 14.21 -10.99 -0.02
N PHE A 110 13.34 -10.16 0.56
CA PHE A 110 13.31 -9.94 2.00
C PHE A 110 12.93 -11.19 2.77
N ALA A 111 11.87 -11.90 2.33
CA ALA A 111 11.48 -13.18 2.93
C ALA A 111 12.64 -14.18 2.95
N ARG A 112 13.35 -14.32 1.82
CA ARG A 112 14.51 -15.21 1.73
C ARG A 112 15.63 -14.80 2.70
N ARG A 113 15.93 -13.51 2.80
CA ARG A 113 16.97 -13.01 3.73
C ARG A 113 16.64 -13.28 5.19
N ILE A 114 15.39 -13.16 5.60
CA ILE A 114 14.95 -13.40 6.98
C ILE A 114 14.57 -14.88 7.25
N GLY A 115 14.82 -15.78 6.29
CA GLY A 115 14.54 -17.21 6.44
C GLY A 115 13.05 -17.58 6.42
N ARG A 116 12.20 -16.76 5.77
CA ARG A 116 10.76 -17.03 5.61
C ARG A 116 10.40 -17.48 4.21
N THR A 117 9.27 -18.16 4.12
CA THR A 117 8.69 -18.62 2.86
C THR A 117 7.34 -17.96 2.65
N LEU A 118 7.15 -17.39 1.47
CA LEU A 118 5.87 -16.92 0.97
C LEU A 118 5.35 -17.94 -0.05
N GLN A 119 4.05 -18.16 -0.07
CA GLN A 119 3.47 -19.05 -1.08
C GLN A 119 3.55 -18.40 -2.48
N PRO A 120 3.84 -19.17 -3.55
CA PRO A 120 3.90 -18.65 -4.92
C PRO A 120 2.69 -17.81 -5.32
N GLU A 121 1.50 -18.25 -4.91
CA GLU A 121 0.22 -17.62 -5.21
C GLU A 121 0.14 -16.21 -4.59
N HIS A 122 0.78 -15.99 -3.44
CA HIS A 122 0.79 -14.69 -2.79
C HIS A 122 1.54 -13.64 -3.61
N PHE A 123 2.55 -14.02 -4.40
CA PHE A 123 3.25 -13.08 -5.27
C PHE A 123 2.36 -12.59 -6.41
N GLU A 124 1.58 -13.49 -7.01
CA GLU A 124 0.61 -13.13 -8.05
C GLU A 124 -0.52 -12.27 -7.49
N LEU A 125 -1.00 -12.59 -6.29
CA LEU A 125 -2.01 -11.77 -5.61
C LEU A 125 -1.48 -10.37 -5.26
N ALA A 126 -0.24 -10.29 -4.78
CA ALA A 126 0.42 -9.01 -4.51
C ALA A 126 0.52 -8.19 -5.81
N ARG A 127 0.97 -8.78 -6.92
CA ARG A 127 1.02 -8.10 -8.24
C ARG A 127 -0.35 -7.61 -8.70
N ALA A 128 -1.33 -8.50 -8.74
CA ALA A 128 -2.69 -8.22 -9.21
C ALA A 128 -3.42 -7.18 -8.33
N SER A 129 -3.03 -7.04 -7.06
CA SER A 129 -3.61 -6.04 -6.17
C SER A 129 -3.37 -4.60 -6.67
N PHE A 130 -2.24 -4.34 -7.33
CA PHE A 130 -1.93 -3.02 -7.89
C PHE A 130 -2.74 -2.69 -9.15
N ASP A 131 -3.15 -3.69 -9.93
CA ASP A 131 -4.11 -3.47 -11.02
C ASP A 131 -5.47 -3.03 -10.47
N THR A 132 -5.88 -3.59 -9.33
CA THR A 132 -7.10 -3.17 -8.62
C THR A 132 -6.98 -1.75 -8.07
N LEU A 133 -5.82 -1.41 -7.51
CA LEU A 133 -5.51 -0.04 -7.06
C LEU A 133 -5.61 0.98 -8.21
N LYS A 134 -5.00 0.66 -9.35
CA LYS A 134 -5.03 1.50 -10.56
C LYS A 134 -6.46 1.74 -11.03
N LYS A 135 -7.28 0.68 -11.14
CA LYS A 135 -8.69 0.79 -11.53
C LYS A 135 -9.50 1.68 -10.57
N LYS A 136 -9.33 1.48 -9.26
CA LYS A 136 -10.05 2.25 -8.22
C LYS A 136 -9.65 3.72 -8.22
N SER A 137 -8.36 4.03 -8.44
CA SER A 137 -7.90 5.41 -8.51
C SER A 137 -8.37 6.14 -9.78
N SER A 138 -8.32 5.48 -10.94
CA SER A 138 -8.86 6.05 -12.19
C SER A 138 -10.34 6.39 -12.09
N MET A 139 -11.12 5.53 -11.43
CA MET A 139 -12.55 5.75 -11.20
C MET A 139 -12.81 6.93 -10.25
N LYS A 140 -12.04 7.09 -9.16
CA LYS A 140 -12.13 8.27 -8.29
C LYS A 140 -11.83 9.57 -9.06
N LYS A 141 -10.81 9.57 -9.93
CA LYS A 141 -10.49 10.74 -10.78
C LYS A 141 -11.65 11.09 -11.72
N LEU A 142 -12.23 10.08 -12.38
CA LEU A 142 -13.37 10.28 -13.28
C LEU A 142 -14.57 10.91 -12.56
N VAL A 143 -14.96 10.36 -11.41
CA VAL A 143 -16.08 10.89 -10.60
C VAL A 143 -15.84 12.33 -10.17
N ARG A 144 -14.60 12.67 -9.76
CA ARG A 144 -14.24 14.04 -9.37
C ARG A 144 -14.33 15.02 -10.55
N THR A 145 -13.83 14.64 -11.73
CA THR A 145 -13.89 15.50 -12.92
C THR A 145 -15.34 15.75 -13.36
N THR A 146 -16.16 14.70 -13.40
CA THR A 146 -17.57 14.83 -13.78
C THR A 146 -18.36 15.65 -12.76
N GLY A 147 -18.07 15.51 -11.46
CA GLY A 147 -18.69 16.33 -10.41
C GLY A 147 -18.37 17.81 -10.53
N ILE A 148 -17.12 18.18 -10.83
CA ILE A 148 -16.71 19.58 -11.02
C ILE A 148 -17.36 20.16 -12.28
N MET A 149 -17.37 19.40 -13.37
CA MET A 149 -17.98 19.84 -14.64
C MET A 149 -19.50 20.00 -14.50
N GLY A 150 -20.18 19.09 -13.80
CA GLY A 150 -21.60 19.18 -13.50
C GLY A 150 -21.94 20.40 -12.65
N LEU A 151 -21.16 20.68 -11.59
CA LEU A 151 -21.36 21.87 -10.76
C LEU A 151 -21.16 23.17 -11.56
N GLY A 152 -20.15 23.22 -12.43
CA GLY A 152 -19.90 24.36 -13.30
C GLY A 152 -21.07 24.65 -14.25
N LEU A 153 -21.66 23.61 -14.85
CA LEU A 153 -22.83 23.75 -15.71
C LEU A 153 -24.08 24.24 -14.95
N VAL A 154 -24.29 23.77 -13.72
CA VAL A 154 -25.40 24.24 -12.88
C VAL A 154 -25.22 25.72 -12.52
N ILE A 155 -24.02 26.14 -12.13
CA ILE A 155 -23.72 27.54 -11.84
C ILE A 155 -23.96 28.42 -13.09
N LEU A 156 -23.48 27.98 -14.26
CA LEU A 156 -23.71 28.67 -15.52
C LEU A 156 -25.20 28.80 -15.87
N ALA A 157 -25.99 27.74 -15.67
CA ALA A 157 -27.43 27.76 -15.89
C ALA A 157 -28.16 28.73 -14.94
N VAL A 158 -27.76 28.76 -13.66
CA VAL A 158 -28.31 29.70 -12.67
C VAL A 158 -27.96 31.14 -13.02
N VAL A 159 -26.71 31.42 -13.39
CA VAL A 159 -26.28 32.76 -13.81
C VAL A 159 -27.02 33.22 -15.06
N TYR A 160 -27.15 32.33 -16.06
CA TYR A 160 -27.91 32.62 -17.27
C TYR A 160 -29.39 32.90 -16.99
N TRP A 161 -30.01 32.10 -16.10
CA TRP A 161 -31.40 32.29 -15.71
C TRP A 161 -31.63 33.61 -14.96
N LEU A 162 -30.73 33.97 -14.04
CA LEU A 162 -30.77 35.27 -13.33
C LEU A 162 -30.59 36.44 -14.30
N ALA A 163 -29.59 36.38 -15.17
CA ALA A 163 -29.34 37.43 -16.17
C ALA A 163 -30.51 37.66 -17.13
N ARG A 164 -31.32 36.62 -17.38
CA ARG A 164 -32.52 36.71 -18.23
C ARG A 164 -33.76 37.25 -17.49
N LYS A 165 -33.73 37.28 -16.15
CA LYS A 165 -34.84 37.74 -15.32
C LYS A 165 -34.78 39.25 -15.03
N ASP A 166 -33.59 39.85 -15.19
CA ASP A 166 -33.34 41.28 -15.04
C ASP A 166 -33.48 42.07 -16.37
N TRP A 167 -34.06 41.45 -17.41
CA TRP A 167 -34.49 42.05 -18.68
C TRP A 167 -36.00 41.90 -18.83
#